data_AF-A0A7Y2VQN3-F1
#
_entry.id   AF-A0A7Y2VQN3-F1
#
_cell.length_a   1.000
_cell.length_b   1.000
_cell.length_c   1.000
_cell.angle_alpha   90.00
_cell.angle_beta   90.00
_cell.angle_gamma   90.00
#
_symmetry.space_group_name_H-M   'P 1'
#
loop_
_entity.id
_entity.type
_entity.pdbx_description
1 polymer ?
#
loop_
_entity_poly.entity_id
_entity_poly.type
_entity_poly.pdbx_seq_one_letter_code
_entity_poly.pdbx_strand_id
1 'polypeptide(L)' 'MTAFKLLLKKVSPEQLFMGSVLLVNGGNYLYNLLLGRLLGPEAYADAALLVTLLLVLSFLGMTFQLATTKFAVIFSGRDW' A
#
# COMPACT_ATOMS: atom_id res chain seq x y z
N MET A 1 -0.32 -19.42 -25.54
CA MET A 1 -0.34 -19.74 -24.09
C MET A 1 1.03 -20.15 -23.52
N THR A 2 2.02 -20.54 -24.33
CA THR A 2 3.34 -21.02 -23.87
C THR A 2 4.32 -19.90 -23.48
N ALA A 3 4.32 -18.77 -24.20
CA ALA A 3 5.22 -17.64 -23.94
C ALA A 3 4.93 -16.92 -22.60
N PHE A 4 3.64 -16.77 -22.25
CA PHE A 4 3.22 -16.15 -20.99
C PHE A 4 3.65 -16.95 -19.76
N LYS A 5 3.60 -18.30 -19.86
CA LYS A 5 4.08 -19.20 -18.80
C LYS A 5 5.61 -19.18 -18.65
N LEU A 6 6.36 -18.94 -19.73
CA LEU A 6 7.83 -18.80 -19.72
C LEU A 6 8.29 -17.47 -19.10
N LEU A 7 7.55 -16.38 -19.34
CA LEU A 7 7.78 -15.07 -18.72
C LEU A 7 7.55 -15.11 -17.20
N LEU A 8 6.48 -15.75 -16.74
CA LEU A 8 6.19 -15.95 -15.31
C LEU A 8 7.27 -16.76 -14.58
N LYS A 9 7.99 -17.65 -15.28
CA LYS A 9 9.04 -18.50 -14.69
C LYS A 9 10.36 -17.75 -14.44
N LYS A 10 10.50 -16.50 -14.89
CA LYS A 10 11.70 -15.66 -14.75
C LYS A 10 11.46 -14.38 -13.93
N VAL A 11 10.29 -14.21 -13.31
CA VAL A 11 10.01 -13.01 -12.51
C VAL A 11 10.64 -13.18 -11.13
N SER A 12 11.59 -12.32 -10.80
CA SER A 12 12.20 -12.32 -9.47
C SER A 12 11.22 -11.79 -8.41
N PRO A 13 11.41 -12.12 -7.13
CA PRO A 13 10.60 -11.57 -6.04
C PRO A 13 10.57 -10.04 -6.04
N GLU A 14 11.67 -9.38 -6.38
CA GLU A 14 11.79 -7.92 -6.46
C GLU A 14 10.94 -7.35 -7.60
N GLN A 15 10.93 -8.03 -8.76
CA GLN A 15 10.11 -7.64 -9.90
C GLN A 15 8.62 -7.82 -9.61
N LEU A 16 8.23 -8.89 -8.90
CA LEU A 16 6.86 -9.07 -8.42
C LEU A 16 6.47 -7.97 -7.44
N PHE A 17 7.35 -7.62 -6.51
CA PHE A 17 7.12 -6.54 -5.57
C PHE A 17 6.95 -5.20 -6.29
N MET A 18 7.84 -4.85 -7.22
CA MET A 18 7.72 -3.62 -8.02
C MET A 18 6.46 -3.59 -8.88
N GLY A 19 6.10 -4.70 -9.52
CA GLY A 19 4.85 -4.81 -10.28
C GLY A 19 3.62 -4.58 -9.39
N SER A 20 3.64 -5.11 -8.17
CA SER A 20 2.56 -4.93 -7.18
C SER A 20 2.47 -3.47 -6.72
N VAL A 21 3.61 -2.84 -6.43
CA VAL A 21 3.68 -1.42 -6.06
C VAL A 21 3.12 -0.54 -7.19
N LEU A 22 3.51 -0.81 -8.44
CA LEU A 22 3.00 -0.09 -9.60
C LEU A 22 1.49 -0.24 -9.77
N LEU A 23 0.96 -1.47 -9.62
CA LEU A 23 -0.47 -1.74 -9.74
C LEU A 23 -1.28 -0.98 -8.68
N VAL A 24 -0.84 -1.05 -7.42
CA VAL A 24 -1.55 -0.37 -6.31
C VAL A 24 -1.49 1.14 -6.46
N ASN A 25 -0.34 1.71 -6.84
CA ASN A 25 -0.21 3.16 -7.05
C ASN A 25 -1.02 3.63 -8.26
N GLY A 26 -0.97 2.89 -9.37
CA GLY A 26 -1.77 3.19 -10.55
C GLY A 26 -3.27 3.12 -10.26
N GLY A 27 -3.70 2.10 -9.51
CA GLY A 27 -5.08 1.97 -9.04
C GLY A 27 -5.50 3.13 -8.14
N ASN A 28 -4.64 3.55 -7.21
CA ASN A 28 -4.90 4.69 -6.33
C ASN A 28 -5.03 6.01 -7.12
N TYR A 29 -4.17 6.22 -8.11
CA TYR A 29 -4.27 7.38 -9.00
C TYR A 29 -5.59 7.39 -9.77
N LEU A 30 -5.96 6.25 -10.38
CA LEU A 30 -7.21 6.13 -11.13
C LEU A 30 -8.43 6.37 -10.22
N TYR A 31 -8.40 5.80 -9.02
CA TYR A 31 -9.44 6.03 -8.00
C TYR A 31 -9.58 7.52 -7.69
N ASN A 32 -8.49 8.23 -7.38
CA ASN A 32 -8.53 9.65 -7.06
C ASN A 32 -8.98 10.50 -8.25
N LEU A 33 -8.58 10.14 -9.48
CA LEU A 33 -9.01 10.83 -10.69
C LEU A 33 -10.52 10.69 -10.91
N LEU A 34 -11.05 9.47 -10.78
CA LEU A 34 -12.48 9.21 -10.93
C LEU A 34 -13.28 9.86 -9.81
N LEU A 35 -12.83 9.72 -8.57
CA LEU A 35 -13.50 10.28 -7.41
C LEU A 35 -13.53 11.82 -7.47
N GLY A 36 -12.43 12.46 -7.82
CA GLY A 36 -12.38 13.91 -7.99
C GLY A 36 -13.31 14.42 -9.09
N ARG A 37 -13.51 13.64 -10.16
CA ARG A 37 -14.48 13.97 -11.22
C ARG A 37 -15.92 13.75 -10.79
N LEU A 38 -16.20 12.74 -9.98
CA LEU A 38 -17.56 12.41 -9.52
C LEU A 38 -18.03 13.33 -8.39
N LEU A 39 -17.16 13.65 -7.43
CA LEU A 39 -17.50 14.49 -6.27
C LEU A 39 -17.38 15.99 -6.55
N GLY A 40 -16.60 16.37 -7.56
CA GLY A 40 -16.19 17.76 -7.75
C GLY A 40 -15.11 18.19 -6.74
N PRO A 41 -14.48 19.36 -6.98
CA PRO A 41 -13.27 19.77 -6.27
C PRO A 41 -13.49 20.05 -4.78
N GLU A 42 -14.64 20.60 -4.37
CA GLU A 42 -14.92 20.95 -2.97
C GLU A 42 -15.03 19.71 -2.08
N ALA A 43 -15.96 18.80 -2.39
CA ALA A 43 -16.16 17.59 -1.61
C ALA A 43 -14.95 16.63 -1.66
N TYR A 44 -14.21 16.61 -2.77
CA TYR A 44 -12.96 15.84 -2.86
C TYR A 44 -11.88 16.41 -1.94
N ALA A 45 -11.75 17.74 -1.84
CA ALA A 45 -10.79 18.39 -0.94
C ALA A 45 -11.09 18.08 0.53
N ASP A 46 -12.35 18.13 0.94
CA ASP A 46 -12.78 17.77 2.30
C ASP A 46 -12.45 16.30 2.62
N ALA A 47 -12.74 15.38 1.69
CA ALA A 47 -12.40 13.97 1.84
C ALA A 47 -10.88 13.76 1.94
N ALA A 48 -10.09 14.44 1.11
CA ALA A 48 -8.63 14.35 1.13
C ALA A 48 -8.03 14.87 2.45
N LEU A 49 -8.61 15.94 3.01
CA LEU A 49 -8.23 16.45 4.33
C LEU A 49 -8.48 15.41 5.42
N LEU A 50 -9.68 14.79 5.45
CA LEU A 50 -10.02 13.74 6.41
C LEU A 50 -9.10 12.53 6.29
N VAL A 51 -8.78 12.09 5.07
CA VAL A 51 -7.80 11.02 4.84
C VAL A 51 -6.42 11.41 5.36
N THR A 52 -5.98 12.64 5.14
CA THR A 52 -4.68 13.12 5.64
C THR A 52 -4.62 13.09 7.16
N LEU A 53 -5.68 13.55 7.84
CA LEU A 53 -5.79 13.47 9.29
C LEU A 53 -5.79 12.02 9.79
N LEU A 54 -6.51 11.14 9.09
CA LEU A 54 -6.51 9.71 9.39
C LEU A 54 -5.10 9.10 9.23
N LEU A 55 -4.33 9.50 8.22
CA LEU A 55 -2.95 9.03 8.02
C LEU A 55 -2.02 9.49 9.14
N VAL A 56 -2.16 10.72 9.64
CA VAL A 56 -1.41 11.21 10.81
C VAL A 56 -1.71 10.35 12.03
N LEU A 57 -2.99 10.04 12.29
CA LEU A 57 -3.38 9.16 13.39
C LEU A 57 -2.87 7.71 13.17
N SER A 58 -2.92 7.21 11.94
CA SER A 58 -2.44 5.88 11.58
C SER A 58 -0.94 5.74 11.79
N PHE A 59 -0.16 6.81 11.57
CA PHE A 59 1.28 6.84 11.82
C PHE A 59 1.62 6.58 13.29
N LEU A 60 0.81 7.10 14.23
CA LEU A 60 0.96 6.78 15.65
C LEU A 60 0.75 5.28 15.88
N GLY A 61 -0.31 4.70 15.30
CA GLY A 61 -0.58 3.26 15.38
C GLY A 61 0.54 2.40 14.80
N MET A 62 1.07 2.76 13.63
CA MET A 62 2.20 2.06 13.00
C MET A 62 3.46 2.09 13.85
N THR A 63 3.68 3.18 14.59
CA THR A 63 4.81 3.26 15.55
C THR A 63 4.69 2.21 16.64
N PHE A 64 3.50 2.05 17.23
CA PHE A 64 3.23 0.97 18.18
C PHE A 64 3.39 -0.40 17.53
N GLN A 65 2.82 -0.61 16.34
CA GLN A 65 2.94 -1.88 15.62
C GLN A 65 4.39 -2.26 15.36
N LEU A 66 5.25 -1.31 14.95
CA LEU A 66 6.67 -1.55 14.72
C LEU A 66 7.40 -1.94 16.02
N ALA A 67 7.17 -1.20 17.10
CA ALA A 67 7.75 -1.48 18.40
C ALA A 67 7.30 -2.85 18.93
N THR A 68 5.99 -3.12 18.90
CA THR A 68 5.41 -4.40 19.30
C THR A 68 5.94 -5.54 18.44
N THR A 69 6.02 -5.39 17.12
CA THR A 69 6.56 -6.42 16.23
C THR A 69 8.00 -6.74 16.58
N LYS A 70 8.84 -5.73 16.80
CA LYS A 70 10.23 -5.91 17.21
C LYS A 70 10.34 -6.76 18.48
N PHE A 71 9.61 -6.40 19.53
CA PHE A 71 9.67 -7.14 20.80
C PHE A 71 9.00 -8.51 20.72
N ALA A 72 7.86 -8.62 20.03
CA ALA A 72 7.16 -9.89 19.83
C ALA A 72 8.09 -10.90 19.15
N VAL A 73 8.84 -10.47 18.15
CA VAL A 73 9.84 -11.27 17.46
C VAL A 73 10.97 -11.70 18.41
N ILE A 74 11.62 -10.75 19.09
CA ILE A 74 12.73 -11.04 20.03
C ILE A 74 12.30 -12.04 21.12
N PHE A 75 11.08 -11.91 21.64
CA PHE A 75 10.57 -12.76 22.72
C PHE A 75 9.80 -13.99 22.23
N SER A 76 9.60 -14.17 20.93
CA SER A 76 8.91 -15.36 20.37
C SER A 76 9.77 -16.62 20.35
N GLY A 77 11.07 -16.51 20.66
CA GLY A 77 12.03 -17.63 20.59
C GLY A 77 12.20 -18.20 19.18
N ARG A 78 11.71 -17.48 18.16
CA ARG A 78 11.78 -17.86 16.75
C ARG A 78 12.78 -16.93 16.08
N ASP A 79 13.99 -17.44 15.86
CA ASP A 79 14.96 -16.78 14.98
C ASP A 79 14.39 -16.83 13.55
N TRP A 80 14.35 -15.68 12.89
CA TRP A 80 13.93 -15.53 11.49
C TRP A 80 15.11 -15.07 10.65
#